data_AF-A0A812ZS26-F1
#
_entry.id   AF-A0A812ZS26-F1
#
_cell.length_a   1.000
_cell.length_b   1.000
_cell.length_c   1.000
_cell.angle_alpha   90.00
_cell.angle_beta   90.00
_cell.angle_gamma   90.00
#
_symmetry.space_group_name_H-M   'P 1'
#
loop_
_entity.id
_entity.type
_entity.pdbx_description
1 polymer ?
#
loop_
_entity_poly.entity_id
_entity_poly.type
_entity_poly.pdbx_seq_one_letter_code
_entity_poly.pdbx_strand_id
1 'polypeptide(L)'
;MEVATGSLCGPARQRLKRLVSWLQRMGRVSRREAIDALPAASRDALLQFMTSWKASGGAVRVPSDFSQAQTRVMHSKKPLQARSPKRSRGGVRRVRQGAFQATICFCRLMVRSATTHCHLRAKAFHAVLARLYELAMGARGSSTELQEDHIAWATEIALAESGLCEADLRPSYAAVVSSGCLAGVIESPTTSSLTQALAWRWRLGLARDHGWTELQKVWVEVLREARPGGSRPMSAEKAILRVRTAWQRQAGRRQAINTNSEVRLSRRVQRLAASNLRRCAAADARLKELVTQAGKRWEGILRRAAGGKGYAKRRRSDSCQPRQT
;
A
#
# COMPACT_ATOMS: atom_id res chain seq x y z
N MET A 1 -24.44 -14.45 -33.34
CA MET A 1 -24.72 -13.15 -32.70
C MET A 1 -23.42 -12.37 -32.64
N GLU A 2 -23.16 -11.55 -33.65
CA GLU A 2 -22.01 -10.63 -33.66
C GLU A 2 -22.33 -9.46 -32.72
N VAL A 3 -21.70 -9.43 -31.55
CA VAL A 3 -21.79 -8.28 -30.65
C VAL A 3 -20.96 -7.17 -31.29
N ALA A 4 -21.66 -6.20 -31.89
CA ALA A 4 -21.05 -5.00 -32.45
C ALA A 4 -20.12 -4.35 -31.42
N THR A 5 -18.81 -4.50 -31.58
CA THR A 5 -17.79 -3.78 -30.80
C THR A 5 -17.75 -2.34 -31.26
N GLY A 6 -18.79 -1.58 -30.91
CA GLY A 6 -18.84 -0.14 -31.14
C GLY A 6 -17.71 0.53 -30.39
N SER A 7 -16.74 1.07 -31.13
CA SER A 7 -15.66 1.87 -30.58
C SER A 7 -16.25 3.02 -29.76
N LEU A 8 -16.02 3.02 -28.43
CA LEU A 8 -16.53 4.05 -27.53
C LEU A 8 -15.98 5.43 -27.94
N CYS A 9 -16.86 6.30 -28.47
CA CYS A 9 -16.51 7.67 -28.86
C CYS A 9 -15.85 8.47 -27.73
N GLY A 10 -14.96 9.41 -28.11
CA GLY A 10 -14.04 10.15 -27.22
C GLY A 10 -14.63 10.67 -25.90
N PRO A 11 -15.82 11.32 -25.87
CA PRO A 11 -16.39 11.85 -24.64
C PRO A 11 -16.76 10.77 -23.61
N ALA A 12 -17.32 9.64 -24.07
CA ALA A 12 -17.67 8.51 -23.20
C ALA A 12 -16.42 7.86 -22.61
N ARG A 13 -15.37 7.69 -23.43
CA ARG A 13 -14.07 7.17 -23.00
C ARG A 13 -13.41 8.06 -21.94
N GLN A 14 -13.51 9.39 -22.06
CA GLN A 14 -12.98 10.33 -21.05
C GLN A 14 -13.76 10.26 -19.72
N ARG A 15 -15.09 10.11 -19.76
CA ARG A 15 -15.91 9.94 -18.56
C ARG A 15 -15.56 8.65 -17.81
N LEU A 16 -15.36 7.55 -18.55
CA LEU A 16 -14.92 6.27 -17.98
C LEU A 16 -13.49 6.35 -17.41
N LYS A 17 -12.56 7.06 -18.05
CA LYS A 17 -11.22 7.37 -17.48
C LYS A 17 -11.33 8.07 -16.11
N ARG A 18 -12.18 9.09 -16.01
CA ARG A 18 -12.40 9.84 -14.76
C ARG A 18 -13.03 8.97 -13.68
N LEU A 19 -14.01 8.15 -14.06
CA LEU A 19 -14.67 7.19 -13.15
C LEU A 19 -13.68 6.15 -12.61
N VAL A 20 -12.84 5.56 -13.47
CA VAL A 20 -11.80 4.61 -13.04
C VAL A 20 -10.80 5.28 -12.11
N SER A 21 -10.34 6.49 -12.41
CA SER A 21 -9.43 7.24 -11.54
C SER A 21 -10.04 7.51 -10.17
N TRP A 22 -11.33 7.87 -10.12
CA TRP A 22 -12.06 8.09 -8.87
C TRP A 22 -12.23 6.79 -8.06
N LEU A 23 -12.64 5.69 -8.70
CA LEU A 23 -12.77 4.37 -8.07
C LEU A 23 -11.43 3.86 -7.52
N GLN A 24 -10.32 4.12 -8.23
CA GLN A 24 -8.98 3.74 -7.77
C GLN A 24 -8.54 4.46 -6.50
N ARG A 25 -9.05 5.68 -6.25
CA ARG A 25 -8.80 6.44 -5.01
C ARG A 25 -9.61 5.93 -3.81
N MET A 26 -10.63 5.11 -4.04
CA MET A 26 -11.44 4.50 -2.99
C MET A 26 -10.80 3.23 -2.41
N GLY A 27 -11.11 2.97 -1.13
CA GLY A 27 -10.79 1.70 -0.48
C GLY A 27 -11.53 0.52 -1.11
N ARG A 28 -11.02 -0.71 -0.94
CA ARG A 28 -11.51 -1.91 -1.64
C ARG A 28 -13.00 -2.19 -1.42
N VAL A 29 -13.51 -1.96 -0.20
CA VAL A 29 -14.92 -2.18 0.17
C VAL A 29 -15.82 -1.12 -0.49
N SER A 30 -15.55 0.17 -0.27
CA SER A 30 -16.31 1.28 -0.87
C SER A 30 -16.27 1.30 -2.39
N ARG A 31 -15.17 0.82 -3.01
CA ARG A 31 -15.08 0.65 -4.46
C ARG A 31 -16.09 -0.37 -4.98
N ARG A 32 -16.27 -1.49 -4.26
CA ARG A 32 -17.19 -2.55 -4.65
C ARG A 32 -18.64 -2.06 -4.57
N GLU A 33 -19.00 -1.46 -3.45
CA GLU A 33 -20.31 -0.83 -3.24
C GLU A 33 -20.61 0.23 -4.31
N ALA A 34 -19.64 1.07 -4.65
CA ALA A 34 -19.80 2.09 -5.69
C ALA A 34 -19.98 1.50 -7.10
N ILE A 35 -19.35 0.36 -7.40
CA ILE A 35 -19.54 -0.35 -8.69
C ILE A 35 -20.91 -1.04 -8.72
N ASP A 36 -21.33 -1.64 -7.61
CA ASP A 36 -22.61 -2.35 -7.50
C ASP A 36 -23.81 -1.38 -7.55
N ALA A 37 -23.62 -0.13 -7.12
CA ALA A 37 -24.62 0.94 -7.21
C ALA A 37 -24.75 1.57 -8.62
N LEU A 38 -23.90 1.21 -9.59
CA LEU A 38 -24.01 1.72 -10.96
C LEU A 38 -25.17 1.03 -11.71
N PRO A 39 -25.89 1.77 -12.60
CA PRO A 39 -26.80 1.15 -13.55
C PRO A 39 -26.09 0.06 -14.37
N ALA A 40 -26.78 -1.03 -14.71
CA ALA A 40 -26.20 -2.19 -15.37
C ALA A 40 -25.41 -1.82 -16.64
N ALA A 41 -25.98 -0.97 -17.50
CA ALA A 41 -25.32 -0.48 -18.71
C ALA A 41 -24.00 0.27 -18.44
N SER A 42 -23.94 1.05 -17.36
CA SER A 42 -22.73 1.79 -16.95
C SER A 42 -21.65 0.86 -16.40
N ARG A 43 -22.07 -0.19 -15.68
CA ARG A 43 -21.17 -1.23 -15.15
C ARG A 43 -20.55 -2.05 -16.27
N ASP A 44 -21.33 -2.44 -17.27
CA ASP A 44 -20.83 -3.21 -18.43
C ASP A 44 -19.87 -2.38 -19.28
N ALA A 45 -20.20 -1.12 -19.54
CA ALA A 45 -19.31 -0.18 -20.22
C ALA A 45 -17.99 0.05 -19.44
N LEU A 46 -18.05 0.11 -18.11
CA LEU A 46 -16.86 0.22 -17.25
C LEU A 46 -15.99 -1.04 -17.31
N LEU A 47 -16.60 -2.23 -17.29
CA LEU A 47 -15.87 -3.51 -17.36
C LEU A 47 -15.19 -3.68 -18.72
N GLN A 48 -15.91 -3.44 -19.83
CA GLN A 48 -15.35 -3.46 -21.19
C GLN A 48 -14.21 -2.45 -21.36
N PHE A 49 -14.35 -1.27 -20.75
CA PHE A 49 -13.31 -0.26 -20.74
C PHE A 49 -12.09 -0.71 -19.92
N MET A 50 -12.27 -1.32 -18.75
CA MET A 50 -11.16 -1.79 -17.91
C MET A 50 -10.41 -2.99 -18.53
N THR A 51 -11.10 -3.88 -19.23
CA THR A 51 -10.48 -5.01 -19.94
C THR A 51 -9.67 -4.52 -21.15
N SER A 52 -10.25 -3.65 -21.99
CA SER A 52 -9.54 -3.03 -23.11
C SER A 52 -8.36 -2.17 -22.65
N TRP A 53 -8.50 -1.45 -21.52
CA TRP A 53 -7.43 -0.65 -20.93
C TRP A 53 -6.23 -1.47 -20.47
N LYS A 54 -6.48 -2.63 -19.84
CA LYS A 54 -5.42 -3.57 -19.43
C LYS A 54 -4.70 -4.17 -20.63
N ALA A 55 -5.44 -4.54 -21.68
CA ALA A 55 -4.87 -5.04 -22.93
C ALA A 55 -3.98 -3.98 -23.62
N SER A 56 -4.31 -2.70 -23.44
CA SER A 56 -3.56 -1.57 -24.02
C SER A 56 -2.32 -1.13 -23.21
N GLY A 57 -1.96 -1.84 -22.13
CA GLY A 57 -0.81 -1.49 -21.29
C GLY A 57 -0.94 -0.17 -20.53
N GLY A 58 -2.17 0.35 -20.35
CA GLY A 58 -2.39 1.66 -19.73
C GLY A 58 -2.06 1.67 -18.24
N ALA A 59 -0.88 2.15 -17.85
CA ALA A 59 -0.57 2.46 -16.46
C ALA A 59 -1.15 3.85 -16.09
N VAL A 60 -2.09 3.89 -15.15
CA VAL A 60 -2.59 5.17 -14.60
C VAL A 60 -1.52 5.74 -13.67
N ARG A 61 -0.77 6.75 -14.13
CA ARG A 61 0.04 7.60 -13.24
C ARG A 61 -0.92 8.39 -12.35
N VAL A 62 -0.99 8.02 -11.06
CA VAL A 62 -1.67 8.82 -10.05
C VAL A 62 -0.80 10.06 -9.78
N PRO A 63 -1.29 11.30 -9.99
CA PRO A 63 -0.52 12.50 -9.67
C PRO A 63 -0.19 12.53 -8.18
N SER A 64 1.08 12.75 -7.85
CA SER A 64 1.63 12.76 -6.48
C SER A 64 1.33 14.05 -5.71
N ASP A 65 0.49 14.94 -6.25
CA ASP A 65 0.39 16.32 -5.81
C ASP A 65 -0.73 16.53 -4.80
N PHE A 66 -0.71 15.82 -3.67
CA PHE A 66 -1.59 16.15 -2.52
C PHE A 66 -0.98 15.78 -1.16
N SER A 67 0.34 15.84 -1.05
CA SER A 67 1.04 15.51 0.20
C SER A 67 1.89 16.67 0.74
N GLN A 68 1.34 17.89 0.78
CA GLN A 68 1.88 18.99 1.59
C GLN A 68 0.76 19.78 2.28
N ALA A 69 0.44 19.37 3.50
CA ALA A 69 -0.06 20.26 4.54
C ALA A 69 0.63 19.85 5.84
N GLN A 70 1.85 20.35 6.04
CA GLN A 70 2.58 20.22 7.29
C GLN A 70 1.89 21.11 8.34
N THR A 71 1.13 20.49 9.23
CA THR A 71 0.81 21.10 10.52
C THR A 71 1.99 20.83 11.44
N ARG A 72 2.78 21.88 11.73
CA ARG A 72 3.74 21.88 12.84
C ARG A 72 2.96 21.68 14.14
N VAL A 73 3.04 20.50 14.72
CA VAL A 73 2.56 20.23 16.08
C VAL A 73 3.77 20.25 17.00
N MET A 74 3.70 21.13 18.00
CA MET A 74 4.71 21.31 19.03
C MET A 74 5.00 20.05 19.83
N HIS A 75 6.24 20.00 20.32
CA HIS A 75 6.87 18.90 21.03
C HIS A 75 6.09 18.43 22.27
N SER A 76 5.37 17.31 22.15
CA SER A 76 5.06 16.46 23.30
C SER A 76 6.19 15.45 23.49
N LYS A 77 6.88 15.50 24.64
CA LYS A 77 7.91 14.54 25.05
C LYS A 77 7.34 13.12 24.96
N LYS A 78 7.89 12.30 24.07
CA LYS A 78 7.47 10.90 23.90
C LYS A 78 8.08 10.06 25.02
N PRO A 79 7.31 9.17 25.67
CA PRO A 79 7.89 8.12 26.49
C PRO A 79 8.76 7.20 25.62
N LEU A 80 9.80 6.63 26.23
CA LEU A 80 10.78 5.71 25.65
C LEU A 80 10.12 4.56 24.88
N GLN A 81 9.79 4.79 23.61
CA GLN A 81 9.38 3.73 22.71
C GLN A 81 10.62 2.93 22.32
N ALA A 82 10.60 1.64 22.65
CA ALA A 82 11.55 0.64 22.18
C ALA A 82 11.81 0.86 20.68
N ARG A 83 13.06 1.24 20.37
CA ARG A 83 13.51 1.52 19.00
C ARG A 83 13.18 0.31 18.13
N SER A 84 12.23 0.49 17.20
CA SER A 84 12.04 -0.43 16.09
C SER A 84 13.41 -0.65 15.43
N PRO A 85 13.89 -1.89 15.26
CA PRO A 85 15.18 -2.14 14.65
C PRO A 85 15.20 -1.47 13.28
N LYS A 86 16.13 -0.53 13.09
CA LYS A 86 16.33 0.19 11.83
C LYS A 86 16.40 -0.85 10.73
N ARG A 87 15.39 -0.86 9.84
CA ARG A 87 15.38 -1.69 8.63
C ARG A 87 16.70 -1.44 7.92
N SER A 88 17.49 -2.49 7.71
CA SER A 88 18.76 -2.46 6.97
C SER A 88 18.48 -1.88 5.58
N ARG A 89 18.77 -0.59 5.38
CA ARG A 89 18.80 0.01 4.05
C ARG A 89 20.00 -0.61 3.32
N GLY A 90 19.75 -1.38 2.27
CA GLY A 90 20.80 -1.95 1.40
C GLY A 90 21.23 -3.39 1.68
N GLY A 91 20.35 -4.22 2.27
CA GLY A 91 20.55 -5.68 2.40
C GLY A 91 21.77 -6.14 3.22
N VAL A 92 22.52 -5.23 3.81
CA VAL A 92 23.53 -5.51 4.83
C VAL A 92 22.95 -5.26 6.22
N ARG A 93 22.94 -6.29 7.06
CA ARG A 93 22.51 -6.21 8.46
C ARG A 93 23.70 -6.24 9.42
N ARG A 94 23.62 -5.48 10.50
CA ARG A 94 24.54 -5.60 11.64
C ARG A 94 24.05 -6.73 12.53
N VAL A 95 24.86 -7.78 12.69
CA VAL A 95 24.50 -8.98 13.49
C VAL A 95 24.86 -8.77 14.96
N ARG A 96 26.04 -8.20 15.22
CA ARG A 96 26.54 -7.83 16.55
C ARG A 96 27.43 -6.59 16.43
N GLN A 97 27.98 -6.10 17.54
CA GLN A 97 28.90 -4.96 17.49
C GLN A 97 30.10 -5.27 16.61
N GLY A 98 30.32 -4.42 15.60
CA GLY A 98 31.40 -4.60 14.63
C GLY A 98 31.27 -5.81 13.70
N ALA A 99 30.11 -6.49 13.59
CA ALA A 99 29.93 -7.59 12.64
C ALA A 99 28.71 -7.38 11.73
N PHE A 100 28.93 -7.61 10.45
CA PHE A 100 27.99 -7.34 9.36
C PHE A 100 27.76 -8.60 8.53
N GLN A 101 26.56 -8.73 7.96
CA GLN A 101 26.19 -9.83 7.11
C GLN A 101 25.32 -9.32 5.96
N ALA A 102 25.63 -9.72 4.74
CA ALA A 102 24.77 -9.48 3.59
C ALA A 102 23.65 -10.52 3.54
N THR A 103 22.46 -10.09 3.14
CA THR A 103 21.29 -10.95 3.01
C THR A 103 20.45 -10.54 1.82
N ILE A 104 20.00 -11.51 1.03
CA ILE A 104 18.97 -11.32 0.01
C ILE A 104 17.88 -12.38 0.20
N CYS A 105 16.66 -12.07 -0.26
CA CYS A 105 15.55 -13.01 -0.20
C CYS A 105 14.80 -12.98 -1.53
N PHE A 106 14.62 -14.15 -2.13
CA PHE A 106 13.87 -14.31 -3.37
C PHE A 106 13.22 -15.68 -3.42
N CYS A 107 12.05 -15.79 -4.04
CA CYS A 107 11.36 -17.06 -4.22
C CYS A 107 11.30 -17.92 -2.95
N ARG A 108 10.98 -17.28 -1.80
CA ARG A 108 10.89 -17.92 -0.47
C ARG A 108 12.19 -18.57 0.02
N LEU A 109 13.33 -18.15 -0.53
CA LEU A 109 14.67 -18.54 -0.12
C LEU A 109 15.43 -17.29 0.32
N MET A 110 15.95 -17.31 1.54
CA MET A 110 16.87 -16.30 2.05
C MET A 110 18.30 -16.82 1.95
N VAL A 111 19.15 -16.06 1.28
CA VAL A 111 20.58 -16.31 1.15
C VAL A 111 21.33 -15.30 1.99
N ARG A 112 22.28 -15.76 2.81
CA ARG A 112 23.09 -14.92 3.69
C ARG A 112 24.57 -15.20 3.46
N SER A 113 25.39 -14.15 3.43
CA SER A 113 26.84 -14.30 3.37
C SER A 113 27.42 -14.73 4.73
N ALA A 114 28.71 -15.00 4.74
CA ALA A 114 29.53 -15.01 5.94
C ALA A 114 29.42 -13.69 6.70
N THR A 115 29.54 -13.78 8.03
CA THR A 115 29.67 -12.59 8.88
C THR A 115 31.08 -12.03 8.77
N THR A 116 31.21 -10.72 8.53
CA THR A 116 32.50 -10.04 8.43
C THR A 116 32.56 -8.83 9.36
N HIS A 117 33.76 -8.47 9.80
CA HIS A 117 34.00 -7.28 10.63
C HIS A 117 34.10 -5.98 9.82
N CYS A 118 34.22 -6.09 8.48
CA CYS A 118 34.33 -4.95 7.58
C CYS A 118 33.00 -4.66 6.88
N HIS A 119 32.46 -3.46 7.09
CA HIS A 119 31.20 -3.06 6.45
C HIS A 119 31.31 -2.99 4.92
N LEU A 120 32.46 -2.54 4.39
CA LEU A 120 32.70 -2.48 2.95
C LEU A 120 32.72 -3.89 2.33
N ARG A 121 33.35 -4.86 3.00
CA ARG A 121 33.32 -6.27 2.56
C ARG A 121 31.91 -6.84 2.58
N ALA A 122 31.10 -6.51 3.59
CA ALA A 122 29.69 -6.92 3.61
C ALA A 122 28.88 -6.29 2.46
N LYS A 123 29.19 -5.05 2.05
CA LYS A 123 28.57 -4.45 0.86
C LYS A 123 28.98 -5.17 -0.43
N ALA A 124 30.25 -5.56 -0.57
CA ALA A 124 30.72 -6.36 -1.70
C ALA A 124 29.97 -7.71 -1.77
N PHE A 125 29.85 -8.42 -0.64
CA PHE A 125 29.02 -9.63 -0.57
C PHE A 125 27.56 -9.38 -0.96
N HIS A 126 26.98 -8.25 -0.55
CA HIS A 126 25.62 -7.91 -0.97
C HIS A 126 25.50 -7.67 -2.47
N ALA A 127 26.51 -7.06 -3.10
CA ALA A 127 26.52 -6.88 -4.56
C ALA A 127 26.53 -8.24 -5.29
N VAL A 128 27.33 -9.21 -4.82
CA VAL A 128 27.31 -10.60 -5.35
C VAL A 128 25.94 -11.23 -5.17
N LEU A 129 25.35 -11.13 -3.98
CA LEU A 129 24.02 -11.69 -3.72
C LEU A 129 22.93 -11.03 -4.58
N ALA A 130 23.03 -9.72 -4.83
CA ALA A 130 22.12 -9.02 -5.73
C ALA A 130 22.27 -9.48 -7.18
N ARG A 131 23.50 -9.70 -7.64
CA ARG A 131 23.78 -10.23 -8.97
C ARG A 131 23.27 -11.67 -9.15
N LEU A 132 23.50 -12.52 -8.15
CA LEU A 132 22.92 -13.87 -8.08
C LEU A 132 21.40 -13.81 -8.23
N TYR A 133 20.74 -12.90 -7.51
CA TYR A 133 19.29 -12.71 -7.63
C TYR A 133 18.86 -12.32 -9.05
N GLU A 134 19.56 -11.39 -9.69
CA GLU A 134 19.27 -10.99 -11.08
C GLU A 134 19.40 -12.18 -12.05
N LEU A 135 20.47 -12.96 -11.94
CA LEU A 135 20.69 -14.15 -12.78
C LEU A 135 19.65 -15.26 -12.50
N ALA A 136 19.37 -15.52 -11.22
CA ALA A 136 18.41 -16.53 -10.79
C ALA A 136 16.96 -16.18 -11.21
N MET A 137 16.62 -14.89 -11.27
CA MET A 137 15.28 -14.43 -11.65
C MET A 137 15.14 -14.06 -13.12
N GLY A 138 16.23 -13.64 -13.77
CA GLY A 138 16.24 -13.18 -15.16
C GLY A 138 16.04 -14.31 -16.17
N ALA A 139 16.51 -15.53 -15.85
CA ALA A 139 16.32 -16.70 -16.71
C ALA A 139 14.96 -17.39 -16.54
N ARG A 140 14.00 -16.78 -15.80
CA ARG A 140 12.64 -17.30 -15.72
C ARG A 140 11.93 -17.14 -17.07
N GLY A 141 12.15 -18.10 -17.95
CA GLY A 141 11.11 -18.57 -18.87
C GLY A 141 9.88 -19.00 -18.06
N SER A 142 8.79 -19.33 -18.73
CA SER A 142 7.44 -19.62 -18.17
C SER A 142 7.34 -20.56 -16.94
N SER A 143 8.43 -21.20 -16.50
CA SER A 143 8.49 -21.99 -15.27
C SER A 143 8.40 -21.14 -14.00
N THR A 144 7.41 -21.43 -13.17
CA THR A 144 7.22 -20.83 -11.85
C THR A 144 8.20 -21.33 -10.79
N GLU A 145 8.88 -22.44 -11.02
CA GLU A 145 9.74 -23.11 -10.05
C GLU A 145 11.23 -22.84 -10.31
N LEU A 146 11.93 -22.38 -9.27
CA LEU A 146 13.37 -22.21 -9.30
C LEU A 146 14.01 -23.56 -8.95
N GLN A 147 14.66 -24.15 -9.95
CA GLN A 147 15.46 -25.37 -9.83
C GLN A 147 16.79 -25.09 -9.13
N GLU A 148 17.32 -26.11 -8.47
CA GLU A 148 18.59 -26.05 -7.73
C GLU A 148 19.77 -25.69 -8.62
N ASP A 149 19.90 -26.39 -9.75
CA ASP A 149 20.98 -26.22 -10.72
C ASP A 149 21.07 -24.77 -11.22
N HIS A 150 19.92 -24.11 -11.39
CA HIS A 150 19.87 -22.72 -11.82
C HIS A 150 20.41 -21.76 -10.76
N ILE A 151 20.14 -22.01 -9.48
CA ILE A 151 20.68 -21.19 -8.38
C ILE A 151 22.18 -21.46 -8.22
N ALA A 152 22.61 -22.71 -8.34
CA ALA A 152 24.02 -23.08 -8.30
C ALA A 152 24.80 -22.38 -9.42
N TRP A 153 24.32 -22.47 -10.66
CA TRP A 153 24.88 -21.76 -11.81
C TRP A 153 24.91 -20.24 -11.60
N ALA A 154 23.80 -19.63 -11.16
CA ALA A 154 23.74 -18.19 -10.90
C ALA A 154 24.72 -17.75 -9.80
N THR A 155 24.98 -18.61 -8.83
CA THR A 155 25.94 -18.37 -7.75
C THR A 155 27.37 -18.40 -8.28
N GLU A 156 27.71 -19.39 -9.10
CA GLU A 156 29.02 -19.53 -9.74
C GLU A 156 29.35 -18.32 -10.61
N ILE A 157 28.42 -17.92 -11.48
CA ILE A 157 28.60 -16.75 -12.36
C ILE A 157 28.76 -15.46 -11.54
N ALA A 158 27.89 -15.22 -10.55
CA ALA A 158 27.97 -14.01 -9.72
C ALA A 158 29.28 -13.92 -8.92
N LEU A 159 29.80 -15.06 -8.45
CA LEU A 159 31.10 -15.14 -7.78
C LEU A 159 32.24 -14.84 -8.76
N ALA A 160 32.25 -15.48 -9.93
CA ALA A 160 33.25 -15.30 -10.98
C ALA A 160 33.33 -13.84 -11.46
N GLU A 161 32.19 -13.19 -11.74
CA GLU A 161 32.13 -11.76 -12.13
C GLU A 161 32.71 -10.82 -11.06
N SER A 162 32.62 -11.21 -9.79
CA SER A 162 33.11 -10.40 -8.66
C SER A 162 34.55 -10.70 -8.26
N GLY A 163 35.18 -11.73 -8.84
CA GLY A 163 36.51 -12.21 -8.44
C GLY A 163 36.56 -12.78 -7.02
N LEU A 164 35.42 -13.21 -6.45
CA LEU A 164 35.34 -13.81 -5.12
C LEU A 164 35.18 -15.32 -5.23
N CYS A 165 35.73 -16.06 -4.28
CA CYS A 165 35.50 -17.51 -4.18
C CYS A 165 34.30 -17.83 -3.28
N GLU A 166 33.73 -19.03 -3.43
CA GLU A 166 32.64 -19.47 -2.57
C GLU A 166 33.06 -19.54 -1.09
N ALA A 167 34.32 -19.86 -0.82
CA ALA A 167 34.87 -19.92 0.54
C ALA A 167 34.94 -18.56 1.25
N ASP A 168 34.94 -17.45 0.49
CA ASP A 168 34.83 -16.09 1.02
C ASP A 168 33.38 -15.75 1.38
N LEU A 169 32.45 -16.03 0.47
CA LEU A 169 31.04 -15.70 0.63
C LEU A 169 30.37 -16.59 1.66
N ARG A 170 30.75 -17.88 1.73
CA ARG A 170 30.15 -18.96 2.53
C ARG A 170 28.63 -18.81 2.62
N PRO A 171 27.92 -18.97 1.49
CA PRO A 171 26.49 -18.75 1.46
C PRO A 171 25.78 -19.70 2.43
N SER A 172 24.83 -19.15 3.17
CA SER A 172 23.94 -19.90 4.04
C SER A 172 22.50 -19.63 3.67
N TYR A 173 21.73 -20.69 3.61
CA TYR A 173 20.39 -20.71 3.05
C TYR A 173 19.36 -20.95 4.14
N ALA A 174 18.22 -20.29 4.05
CA ALA A 174 17.04 -20.55 4.86
C ALA A 174 15.78 -20.40 4.03
N ALA A 175 14.81 -21.30 4.20
CA ALA A 175 13.48 -21.15 3.64
C ALA A 175 12.71 -20.07 4.40
N VAL A 176 11.96 -19.25 3.68
CA VAL A 176 11.16 -18.15 4.22
C VAL A 176 9.74 -18.23 3.71
N VAL A 177 8.80 -18.46 4.62
CA VAL A 177 7.39 -18.58 4.28
C VAL A 177 6.59 -17.54 5.05
N SER A 178 5.73 -16.78 4.36
CA SER A 178 4.78 -15.90 5.04
C SER A 178 3.54 -16.69 5.43
N SER A 179 3.22 -16.72 6.72
CA SER A 179 1.94 -17.18 7.26
C SER A 179 0.89 -16.05 7.36
N GLY A 180 1.20 -14.87 6.79
CA GLY A 180 0.31 -13.72 6.80
C GLY A 180 0.03 -13.20 8.22
N CYS A 181 -1.25 -13.11 8.58
CA CYS A 181 -1.69 -12.56 9.86
C CYS A 181 -1.44 -13.51 11.04
N LEU A 182 -1.13 -14.78 10.80
CA LEU A 182 -1.07 -15.85 11.79
C LEU A 182 0.19 -15.77 12.67
N ALA A 183 1.36 -16.03 12.09
CA ALA A 183 2.66 -15.95 12.76
C ALA A 183 3.65 -15.01 12.04
N GLY A 184 3.19 -14.28 11.01
CA GLY A 184 4.04 -13.41 10.22
C GLY A 184 5.00 -14.18 9.32
N VAL A 185 6.26 -13.76 9.27
CA VAL A 185 7.32 -14.39 8.47
C VAL A 185 7.94 -15.53 9.27
N ILE A 186 7.89 -16.72 8.70
CA ILE A 186 8.50 -17.95 9.21
C ILE A 186 9.82 -18.15 8.50
N GLU A 187 10.87 -18.35 9.27
CA GLU A 187 12.20 -18.70 8.77
C GLU A 187 12.55 -20.12 9.26
N SER A 188 13.01 -20.98 8.34
CA SER A 188 13.67 -22.23 8.71
C SER A 188 15.00 -21.93 9.41
N PRO A 189 15.64 -22.94 10.02
CA PRO A 189 17.06 -22.85 10.32
C PRO A 189 17.90 -22.47 9.10
N THR A 190 19.09 -21.95 9.35
CA THR A 190 20.11 -21.75 8.32
C THR A 190 20.91 -23.03 8.09
N THR A 191 21.18 -23.36 6.83
CA THR A 191 22.01 -24.50 6.41
C THR A 191 22.99 -24.05 5.32
N SER A 192 24.10 -24.74 5.12
CA SER A 192 24.99 -24.54 3.96
C SER A 192 24.51 -25.31 2.72
N SER A 193 23.63 -26.30 2.88
CA SER A 193 23.09 -27.09 1.76
C SER A 193 21.92 -26.38 1.08
N LEU A 194 22.10 -26.03 -0.19
CA LEU A 194 21.04 -25.45 -1.02
C LEU A 194 19.87 -26.43 -1.20
N THR A 195 20.15 -27.69 -1.55
CA THR A 195 19.17 -28.79 -1.65
C THR A 195 18.27 -28.86 -0.43
N GLN A 196 18.86 -28.87 0.77
CA GLN A 196 18.11 -28.98 2.02
C GLN A 196 17.21 -27.75 2.25
N ALA A 197 17.71 -26.54 1.97
CA ALA A 197 16.91 -25.33 2.08
C ALA A 197 15.76 -25.28 1.07
N LEU A 198 15.95 -25.81 -0.15
CA LEU A 198 14.89 -25.93 -1.15
C LEU A 198 13.83 -26.98 -0.75
N ALA A 199 14.25 -28.10 -0.17
CA ALA A 199 13.34 -29.10 0.40
C ALA A 199 12.50 -28.51 1.56
N TRP A 200 13.12 -27.71 2.44
CA TRP A 200 12.40 -26.95 3.47
C TRP A 200 11.41 -25.96 2.89
N ARG A 201 11.82 -25.23 1.84
CA ARG A 201 10.95 -24.29 1.13
C ARG A 201 9.72 -24.97 0.58
N TRP A 202 9.89 -26.12 -0.07
CA TRP A 202 8.79 -26.90 -0.64
C TRP A 202 7.83 -27.37 0.45
N ARG A 203 8.33 -28.07 1.48
CA ARG A 203 7.51 -28.61 2.57
C ARG A 203 6.78 -27.52 3.35
N LEU A 204 7.45 -26.44 3.73
CA LEU A 204 6.81 -25.30 4.41
C LEU A 204 5.82 -24.57 3.50
N GLY A 205 6.10 -24.51 2.20
CA GLY A 205 5.20 -23.94 1.19
C GLY A 205 3.89 -24.73 1.09
N LEU A 206 4.00 -26.05 0.92
CA LEU A 206 2.86 -26.96 0.89
C LEU A 206 2.07 -26.92 2.20
N ALA A 207 2.75 -27.04 3.35
CA ALA A 207 2.11 -27.02 4.66
C ALA A 207 1.34 -25.71 4.91
N ARG A 208 1.86 -24.59 4.43
CA ARG A 208 1.15 -23.29 4.48
C ARG A 208 -0.16 -23.35 3.70
N ASP A 209 -0.17 -23.98 2.53
CA ASP A 209 -1.35 -24.07 1.69
C ASP A 209 -2.42 -24.99 2.31
N HIS A 210 -2.02 -25.91 3.19
CA HIS A 210 -2.92 -26.76 4.02
C HIS A 210 -3.35 -26.11 5.34
N GLY A 211 -2.87 -24.90 5.64
CA GLY A 211 -3.27 -24.13 6.81
C GLY A 211 -2.30 -24.18 7.99
N TRP A 212 -2.73 -23.58 9.10
CA TRP A 212 -1.83 -23.28 10.21
C TRP A 212 -1.34 -24.51 10.96
N THR A 213 -2.23 -25.47 11.24
CA THR A 213 -1.91 -26.66 12.02
C THR A 213 -0.83 -27.50 11.33
N GLU A 214 -0.96 -27.71 10.02
CA GLU A 214 0.03 -28.44 9.23
C GLU A 214 1.36 -27.67 9.16
N LEU A 215 1.29 -26.35 8.94
CA LEU A 215 2.47 -25.50 8.95
C LEU A 215 3.22 -25.53 10.28
N GLN A 216 2.51 -25.58 11.42
CA GLN A 216 3.15 -25.73 12.74
C GLN A 216 3.91 -27.05 12.85
N LYS A 217 3.27 -28.16 12.47
CA LYS A 217 3.86 -29.50 12.53
C LYS A 217 5.14 -29.56 11.69
N VAL A 218 5.05 -29.20 10.42
CA VAL A 218 6.19 -29.20 9.49
C VAL A 218 7.28 -28.22 9.95
N TRP A 219 6.92 -27.06 10.52
CA TRP A 219 7.92 -26.13 11.04
C TRP A 219 8.68 -26.70 12.24
N VAL A 220 8.01 -27.41 13.15
CA VAL A 220 8.67 -28.11 14.26
C VAL A 220 9.62 -29.19 13.73
N GLU A 221 9.19 -29.99 12.75
CA GLU A 221 10.04 -31.00 12.11
C GLU A 221 11.29 -30.38 11.49
N VAL A 222 11.13 -29.34 10.66
CA VAL A 222 12.24 -28.60 10.04
C VAL A 222 13.19 -27.99 11.09
N LEU A 223 12.70 -27.52 12.24
CA LEU A 223 13.56 -27.00 13.32
C LEU A 223 14.39 -28.08 14.00
N ARG A 224 13.91 -29.33 14.00
CA ARG A 224 14.54 -30.50 14.63
C ARG A 224 15.46 -31.27 13.68
N GLU A 225 15.41 -30.99 12.39
CA GLU A 225 16.27 -31.69 11.43
C GLU A 225 17.76 -31.38 11.63
N ALA A 226 18.58 -32.40 11.40
CA ALA A 226 20.03 -32.27 11.38
C ALA A 226 20.49 -31.42 10.19
N ARG A 227 21.58 -30.68 10.39
CA ARG A 227 22.07 -29.70 9.42
C ARG A 227 23.54 -29.98 9.09
N PRO A 228 23.90 -30.10 7.80
CA PRO A 228 25.30 -30.16 7.39
C PRO A 228 26.04 -28.91 7.87
N GLY A 229 27.19 -29.12 8.55
CA GLY A 229 28.04 -28.02 9.04
C GLY A 229 27.37 -27.07 10.05
N GLY A 230 26.22 -27.45 10.61
CA GLY A 230 25.37 -26.58 11.42
C GLY A 230 25.38 -26.87 12.91
N SER A 231 24.72 -26.00 13.68
CA SER A 231 24.49 -26.18 15.11
C SER A 231 23.67 -27.45 15.38
N ARG A 232 23.75 -28.02 16.59
CA ARG A 232 22.96 -29.20 17.01
C ARG A 232 21.46 -29.06 16.70
N PRO A 233 20.77 -30.16 16.36
CA PRO A 233 19.32 -30.19 16.23
C PRO A 233 18.63 -29.53 17.43
N MET A 234 17.54 -28.82 17.18
CA MET A 234 16.76 -28.24 18.28
C MET A 234 16.00 -29.37 18.99
N SER A 235 15.95 -29.35 20.33
CA SER A 235 15.06 -30.27 21.07
C SER A 235 13.60 -30.02 20.68
N ALA A 236 12.76 -31.06 20.78
CA ALA A 236 11.35 -30.97 20.42
C ALA A 236 10.63 -29.87 21.21
N GLU A 237 10.87 -29.80 22.52
CA GLU A 237 10.29 -28.78 23.41
C GLU A 237 10.67 -27.36 22.98
N LYS A 238 11.96 -27.12 22.65
CA LYS A 238 12.44 -25.80 22.25
C LYS A 238 11.88 -25.40 20.88
N ALA A 239 11.72 -26.35 19.97
CA ALA A 239 11.08 -26.11 18.67
C ALA A 239 9.61 -25.72 18.84
N ILE A 240 8.84 -26.48 19.62
CA ILE A 240 7.43 -26.18 19.94
C ILE A 240 7.30 -24.80 20.60
N LEU A 241 8.14 -24.51 21.60
CA LEU A 241 8.14 -23.22 22.29
C LEU A 241 8.42 -22.06 21.33
N ARG A 242 9.35 -22.23 20.38
CA ARG A 242 9.68 -21.22 19.37
C ARG A 242 8.48 -20.92 18.47
N VAL A 243 7.79 -21.96 17.99
CA VAL A 243 6.58 -21.81 17.15
C VAL A 243 5.46 -21.13 17.93
N ARG A 244 5.19 -21.56 19.17
CA ARG A 244 4.18 -20.94 20.05
C ARG A 244 4.48 -19.47 20.33
N THR A 245 5.74 -19.14 20.63
CA THR A 245 6.17 -17.77 20.91
C THR A 245 6.01 -16.88 19.67
N ALA A 246 6.33 -17.39 18.47
CA ALA A 246 6.14 -16.65 17.22
C ALA A 246 4.64 -16.32 16.99
N TRP A 247 3.77 -17.30 17.21
CA TRP A 247 2.32 -17.11 17.15
C TRP A 247 1.80 -16.09 18.16
N GLN A 248 2.18 -16.22 19.44
CA GLN A 248 1.75 -15.32 20.51
C GLN A 248 2.20 -13.86 20.26
N ARG A 249 3.45 -13.67 19.82
CA ARG A 249 3.94 -12.33 19.45
C ARG A 249 3.11 -11.70 18.35
N GLN A 250 2.68 -12.49 17.36
CA GLN A 250 1.86 -12.00 16.26
C GLN A 250 0.40 -11.78 16.67
N ALA A 251 -0.15 -12.59 17.58
CA ALA A 251 -1.46 -12.34 18.18
C ALA A 251 -1.48 -10.98 18.92
N GLY A 252 -0.48 -10.68 19.75
CA GLY A 252 -0.36 -9.38 20.40
C GLY A 252 -0.22 -8.22 19.41
N ARG A 253 0.54 -8.40 18.32
CA ARG A 253 0.63 -7.40 17.23
C ARG A 253 -0.70 -7.17 16.53
N ARG A 254 -1.47 -8.23 16.26
CA ARG A 254 -2.80 -8.13 15.65
C ARG A 254 -3.74 -7.32 16.54
N GLN A 255 -3.79 -7.62 17.83
CA GLN A 255 -4.58 -6.86 18.80
C GLN A 255 -4.17 -5.38 18.80
N ALA A 256 -2.87 -5.09 18.86
CA ALA A 256 -2.37 -3.72 18.82
C ALA A 256 -2.69 -2.98 17.51
N ILE A 257 -2.67 -3.67 16.36
CA ILE A 257 -3.04 -3.07 15.07
C ILE A 257 -4.53 -2.77 15.05
N ASN A 258 -5.37 -3.71 15.50
CA ASN A 258 -6.82 -3.54 15.52
C ASN A 258 -7.21 -2.37 16.43
N THR A 259 -6.71 -2.32 17.67
CA THR A 259 -6.99 -1.22 18.61
C THR A 259 -6.51 0.13 18.05
N ASN A 260 -5.31 0.19 17.46
CA ASN A 260 -4.83 1.42 16.83
C ASN A 260 -5.67 1.82 15.61
N SER A 261 -6.20 0.86 14.86
CA SER A 261 -7.06 1.12 13.70
C SER A 261 -8.41 1.68 14.13
N GLU A 262 -9.01 1.14 15.20
CA GLU A 262 -10.24 1.64 15.82
C GLU A 262 -10.02 3.05 16.35
N VAL A 263 -8.96 3.30 17.11
CA VAL A 263 -8.61 4.64 17.61
C VAL A 263 -8.46 5.64 16.46
N ARG A 264 -7.81 5.26 15.36
CA ARG A 264 -7.68 6.12 14.18
C ARG A 264 -9.03 6.37 13.51
N LEU A 265 -9.88 5.37 13.42
CA LEU A 265 -11.21 5.48 12.82
C LEU A 265 -12.10 6.40 13.67
N SER A 266 -12.13 6.20 14.98
CA SER A 266 -12.86 7.05 15.94
C SER A 266 -12.40 8.50 15.87
N ARG A 267 -11.07 8.75 15.81
CA ARG A 267 -10.53 10.11 15.62
C ARG A 267 -10.95 10.72 14.29
N ARG A 268 -11.02 9.93 13.22
CA ARG A 268 -11.47 10.40 11.90
C ARG A 268 -12.95 10.78 11.94
N VAL A 269 -13.79 9.94 12.56
CA VAL A 269 -15.22 10.20 12.74
C VAL A 269 -15.43 11.48 13.56
N GLN A 270 -14.72 11.63 14.69
CA GLN A 270 -14.80 12.85 15.52
C GLN A 270 -14.40 14.11 14.74
N ARG A 271 -13.33 14.06 13.94
CA ARG A 271 -12.91 15.19 13.11
C ARG A 271 -13.93 15.53 12.04
N LEU A 272 -14.53 14.53 11.40
CA LEU A 272 -15.58 14.74 10.40
C LEU A 272 -16.84 15.33 11.04
N ALA A 273 -17.26 14.82 12.20
CA ALA A 273 -18.39 15.36 12.95
C ALA A 273 -18.16 16.83 13.32
N ALA A 274 -16.99 17.15 13.91
CA ALA A 274 -16.63 18.53 14.25
C ALA A 274 -16.57 19.46 13.01
N SER A 275 -16.07 18.95 11.87
CA SER A 275 -16.03 19.71 10.62
C SER A 275 -17.44 19.97 10.08
N ASN A 276 -18.32 18.97 10.08
CA ASN A 276 -19.70 19.12 9.64
C ASN A 276 -20.46 20.11 10.52
N LEU A 277 -20.27 20.04 11.84
CA LEU A 277 -20.91 20.94 12.80
C LEU A 277 -20.52 22.41 12.55
N ARG A 278 -19.24 22.67 12.23
CA ARG A 278 -18.77 24.00 11.80
C ARG A 278 -19.38 24.45 10.47
N ARG A 279 -19.55 23.54 9.50
CA ARG A 279 -20.16 23.85 8.20
C ARG A 279 -21.65 24.18 8.34
N CYS A 280 -22.38 23.44 9.18
CA CYS A 280 -23.78 23.75 9.50
C CYS A 280 -23.90 25.11 10.18
N ALA A 281 -23.10 25.38 11.22
CA ALA A 281 -23.11 26.68 11.90
C ALA A 281 -22.80 27.85 10.95
N ALA A 282 -21.85 27.68 10.03
CA ALA A 282 -21.53 28.69 9.01
C ALA A 282 -22.67 28.87 8.00
N ALA A 283 -23.35 27.78 7.59
CA ALA A 283 -24.51 27.84 6.72
C ALA A 283 -25.69 28.56 7.38
N ASP A 284 -25.95 28.27 8.66
CA ASP A 284 -26.99 28.93 9.45
C ASP A 284 -26.72 30.43 9.62
N ALA A 285 -25.46 30.81 9.91
CA ALA A 285 -25.06 32.21 9.99
C ALA A 285 -25.29 32.95 8.66
N ARG A 286 -24.91 32.33 7.54
CA ARG A 286 -25.13 32.89 6.20
C ARG A 286 -26.61 33.00 5.86
N LEU A 287 -27.42 32.01 6.23
CA LEU A 287 -28.86 32.04 6.02
C LEU A 287 -29.50 33.21 6.80
N LYS A 288 -29.14 33.38 8.08
CA LYS A 288 -29.59 34.51 8.91
C LYS A 288 -29.23 35.85 8.29
N GLU A 289 -28.01 35.98 7.77
CA GLU A 289 -27.58 37.19 7.08
C GLU A 289 -28.42 37.48 5.82
N LEU A 290 -28.64 36.47 4.98
CA LEU A 290 -29.48 36.60 3.77
C LEU A 290 -30.92 36.98 4.10
N VAL A 291 -31.52 36.36 5.11
CA VAL A 291 -32.87 36.71 5.59
C VAL A 291 -32.92 38.16 6.07
N THR A 292 -31.92 38.60 6.84
CA THR A 292 -31.82 39.98 7.32
C THR A 292 -31.67 40.97 6.16
N GLN A 293 -30.82 40.68 5.17
CA GLN A 293 -30.65 41.51 3.98
C GLN A 293 -31.94 41.57 3.14
N ALA A 294 -32.64 40.44 2.98
CA ALA A 294 -33.92 40.39 2.28
C ALA A 294 -34.99 41.23 2.98
N GLY A 295 -35.08 41.15 4.31
CA GLY A 295 -35.99 41.99 5.11
C GLY A 295 -35.75 43.49 4.90
N LYS A 296 -34.48 43.92 4.98
CA LYS A 296 -34.10 45.32 4.72
C LYS A 296 -34.45 45.78 3.30
N ARG A 297 -34.24 44.92 2.29
CA ARG A 297 -34.62 45.22 0.90
C ARG A 297 -36.13 45.38 0.76
N TRP A 298 -36.91 44.48 1.35
CA TRP A 298 -38.37 44.53 1.34
C TRP A 298 -38.91 45.79 2.02
N GLU A 299 -38.40 46.14 3.21
CA GLU A 299 -38.76 47.41 3.86
C GLU A 299 -38.47 48.63 2.97
N GLY A 300 -37.32 48.65 2.29
CA GLY A 300 -36.97 49.73 1.38
C GLY A 300 -37.88 49.83 0.14
N ILE A 301 -38.43 48.71 -0.33
CA ILE A 301 -39.43 48.68 -1.41
C ILE A 301 -40.77 49.20 -0.87
N LEU A 302 -41.21 48.70 0.29
CA LEU A 302 -42.47 49.10 0.92
C LEU A 302 -42.50 50.59 1.27
N ARG A 303 -41.40 51.15 1.81
CA ARG A 303 -41.30 52.61 2.07
C ARG A 303 -41.37 53.44 0.79
N ARG A 304 -40.77 52.97 -0.31
CA ARG A 304 -40.87 53.65 -1.62
C ARG A 304 -42.28 53.58 -2.20
N ALA A 305 -42.98 52.45 -2.05
CA ALA A 305 -44.37 52.31 -2.44
C ALA A 305 -45.30 53.21 -1.61
N ALA A 306 -45.05 53.35 -0.29
CA ALA A 306 -45.80 54.22 0.59
C ALA A 306 -45.53 55.72 0.36
N GLY A 307 -44.29 56.09 0.00
CA GLY A 307 -43.90 57.48 -0.32
C GLY A 307 -44.19 57.91 -1.77
N GLY A 308 -44.66 57.00 -2.63
CA GLY A 308 -44.93 57.23 -4.04
C GLY A 308 -46.27 57.91 -4.32
N LYS A 309 -46.52 59.08 -3.73
CA LYS A 309 -47.56 60.03 -4.14
C LYS A 309 -46.97 61.44 -4.17
N GLY A 310 -46.02 61.67 -5.08
CA GLY A 310 -45.51 63.01 -5.36
C GLY A 310 -44.60 62.95 -6.58
N TYR A 311 -44.95 63.70 -7.62
CA TYR A 311 -44.22 63.88 -8.89
C TYR A 311 -44.49 62.88 -10.02
N ALA A 312 -45.70 62.99 -10.58
CA ALA A 312 -45.89 62.87 -12.03
C ALA A 312 -46.79 64.03 -12.52
N LYS A 313 -46.20 65.23 -12.64
CA LYS A 313 -46.80 66.37 -13.35
C LYS A 313 -45.78 66.98 -14.31
N ARG A 314 -45.45 66.24 -15.38
CA ARG A 314 -44.97 66.84 -16.64
C ARG A 314 -46.14 66.81 -17.61
N ARG A 315 -46.99 67.83 -17.56
CA ARG A 315 -47.89 68.14 -18.67
C ARG A 315 -47.04 68.80 -19.76
N ARG A 316 -47.02 68.14 -20.92
CA ARG A 316 -46.83 68.81 -22.22
C ARG A 316 -47.89 69.91 -22.31
N SER A 317 -47.45 71.14 -22.59
CA SER A 317 -48.33 72.22 -23.03
C SER A 317 -47.97 72.48 -24.48
N ASP A 318 -48.96 72.24 -25.33
CA ASP A 318 -48.87 72.25 -26.77
C ASP A 318 -48.55 73.63 -27.33
N SER A 319 -47.68 73.60 -28.34
CA SER A 319 -47.63 74.56 -29.43
C SER A 319 -48.94 74.50 -30.23
N CYS A 320 -49.69 75.60 -30.28
CA CYS A 320 -50.64 75.87 -31.37
C CYS A 320 -51.07 77.35 -31.41
N GLN A 321 -51.06 77.89 -32.63
CA GLN A 321 -51.74 79.08 -33.17
C GLN A 321 -50.93 80.39 -33.28
N PRO A 322 -51.23 81.26 -34.28
CA PRO A 322 -51.56 80.96 -35.67
C PRO A 322 -50.81 81.87 -36.67
N ARG A 323 -50.87 81.49 -37.97
CA ARG A 323 -50.54 82.34 -39.12
C ARG A 323 -51.47 83.56 -39.16
N GLN A 324 -50.91 84.75 -39.38
CA GLN A 324 -51.58 85.82 -40.10
C GLN A 324 -50.68 86.30 -41.23
N THR A 325 -51.34 86.58 -42.35
CA THR A 325 -50.87 87.04 -43.66
C THR A 325 -50.07 88.34 -43.60
#